data_AF-A0A3L7Y0K1-F1
#
_entry.id   AF-A0A3L7Y0K1-F1
#
_cell.length_a   1.000
_cell.length_b   1.000
_cell.length_c   1.000
_cell.angle_alpha   90.00
_cell.angle_beta   90.00
_cell.angle_gamma   90.00
#
_symmetry.space_group_name_H-M   'P 1'
#
loop_
_entity.id
_entity.type
_entity.pdbx_description
1 polymer ?
#
loop_
_entity_poly.entity_id
_entity_poly.type
_entity_poly.pdbx_seq_one_letter_code
_entity_poly.pdbx_strand_id
1 'polypeptide(L)'
;MAGIFSEAQRRTLAALAEGFVAGGGAARAAAAETAIAKVVDPALHGQLRLVLNLLDTRIGSLLIGGRLARFGTLKATQRDEFLRRWVQHPVPMLRSGAAVFRKLLSFIAYSDADEPADDLVRTRLSALGYNPTPNPTTANVTQITAFDPGTAERIAVDVLVIGSGAGGGSIARDLSAAGREVLVIEAGGLYTEATFPTKERDAY
;
A
#
# COMPACT_ATOMS: atom_id res chain seq x y z
N MET A 1 2.66 -7.34 -27.57
CA MET A 1 3.89 -6.92 -26.89
C MET A 1 4.32 -8.04 -25.95
N ALA A 2 5.57 -8.49 -26.00
CA ALA A 2 6.07 -9.46 -25.01
C ALA A 2 6.11 -8.76 -23.65
N GLY A 3 5.43 -9.32 -22.63
CA GLY A 3 5.39 -8.71 -21.30
C GLY A 3 6.77 -8.73 -20.62
N ILE A 4 6.91 -7.94 -19.55
CA ILE A 4 8.19 -7.73 -18.87
C ILE A 4 8.68 -8.97 -18.09
N PHE A 5 7.79 -9.92 -17.77
CA PHE A 5 8.14 -11.15 -17.08
C PHE A 5 7.98 -12.39 -17.97
N SER A 6 8.85 -13.38 -17.75
CA SER A 6 8.70 -14.71 -18.33
C SER A 6 7.52 -15.46 -17.71
N GLU A 7 7.07 -16.55 -18.34
CA GLU A 7 5.98 -17.37 -17.81
C GLU A 7 6.31 -17.94 -16.41
N ALA A 8 7.56 -18.35 -16.18
CA ALA A 8 8.00 -18.81 -14.87
C ALA A 8 7.92 -17.69 -13.82
N GLN A 9 8.36 -16.48 -14.16
CA GLN A 9 8.30 -15.31 -13.28
C GLN A 9 6.85 -14.92 -12.96
N ARG A 10 5.94 -14.98 -13.94
CA ARG A 10 4.50 -14.74 -13.74
C ARG A 10 3.89 -15.74 -12.77
N ARG A 11 4.23 -17.03 -12.89
CA ARG A 11 3.75 -18.06 -11.94
C ARG A 11 4.25 -17.81 -10.52
N THR A 12 5.51 -17.41 -10.35
CA THR A 12 6.05 -17.03 -9.04
C THR A 12 5.37 -15.78 -8.49
N LEU A 13 5.13 -14.77 -9.34
CA LEU A 13 4.42 -13.55 -8.95
C LEU A 13 2.98 -13.83 -8.53
N ALA A 14 2.27 -14.72 -9.24
CA ALA A 14 0.93 -15.17 -8.87
C ALA A 14 0.92 -15.91 -7.54
N ALA A 15 1.91 -16.78 -7.28
CA ALA A 15 2.06 -17.43 -5.99
C ALA A 15 2.34 -16.43 -4.86
N LEU A 16 3.11 -15.36 -5.12
CA LEU A 16 3.36 -14.30 -4.15
C LEU A 16 2.09 -13.50 -3.87
N ALA A 17 1.34 -13.15 -4.92
CA ALA A 17 0.07 -12.44 -4.79
C ALA A 17 -0.88 -13.24 -3.91
N GLU A 18 -1.04 -14.53 -4.19
CA GLU A 18 -1.86 -15.47 -3.41
C GLU A 18 -1.38 -15.62 -1.97
N GLY A 19 -0.07 -15.58 -1.74
CA GLY A 19 0.51 -15.69 -0.39
C GLY A 19 0.36 -14.44 0.45
N PHE A 20 0.44 -13.23 -0.13
CA PHE A 20 0.27 -11.99 0.65
C PHE A 20 -1.19 -11.69 1.00
N VAL A 21 -2.10 -11.95 0.06
CA VAL A 21 -3.55 -11.88 0.28
C VAL A 21 -4.13 -13.04 -0.50
N ALA A 22 -4.86 -13.96 0.11
CA ALA A 22 -5.40 -15.11 -0.62
C ALA A 22 -6.62 -14.72 -1.49
N GLY A 23 -6.77 -15.35 -2.65
CA GLY A 23 -7.81 -15.06 -3.67
C GLY A 23 -7.29 -14.21 -4.82
N GLY A 24 -7.56 -14.60 -6.08
CA GLY A 24 -7.26 -13.79 -7.26
C GLY A 24 -5.78 -13.59 -7.57
N GLY A 25 -4.87 -14.45 -7.08
CA GLY A 25 -3.42 -14.26 -7.24
C GLY A 25 -2.96 -14.08 -8.69
N ALA A 26 -3.56 -14.81 -9.65
CA ALA A 26 -3.22 -14.68 -11.07
C ALA A 26 -3.62 -13.32 -11.66
N ALA A 27 -4.84 -12.86 -11.40
CA ALA A 27 -5.33 -11.56 -11.85
C ALA A 27 -4.51 -10.42 -11.25
N ARG A 28 -4.20 -10.50 -9.95
CA ARG A 28 -3.36 -9.50 -9.26
C ARG A 28 -1.93 -9.50 -9.77
N ALA A 29 -1.35 -10.66 -10.09
CA ALA A 29 -0.04 -10.71 -10.72
C ALA A 29 -0.01 -10.08 -12.12
N ALA A 30 -1.07 -10.27 -12.91
CA ALA A 30 -1.20 -9.63 -14.22
C ALA A 30 -1.31 -8.10 -14.08
N ALA A 31 -2.17 -7.61 -13.17
CA ALA A 31 -2.29 -6.19 -12.86
C ALA A 31 -0.96 -5.60 -12.34
N ALA A 32 -0.23 -6.35 -11.51
CA ALA A 32 1.09 -5.94 -11.02
C ALA A 32 2.13 -5.84 -12.14
N GLU A 33 2.15 -6.79 -13.08
CA GLU A 33 3.04 -6.72 -14.25
C GLU A 33 2.74 -5.48 -15.10
N THR A 34 1.47 -5.17 -15.34
CA THR A 34 1.05 -3.95 -16.06
C THR A 34 1.46 -2.68 -15.31
N ALA A 35 1.26 -2.63 -13.99
CA ALA A 35 1.65 -1.48 -13.16
C ALA A 35 3.16 -1.27 -13.15
N ILE A 36 3.94 -2.35 -13.00
CA ILE A 36 5.42 -2.29 -13.06
C ILE A 36 5.88 -1.79 -14.42
N ALA A 37 5.29 -2.29 -15.51
CA ALA A 37 5.67 -1.86 -16.86
C ALA A 37 5.38 -0.37 -17.12
N LYS A 38 4.37 0.21 -16.45
CA LYS A 38 3.97 1.61 -16.61
C LYS A 38 4.73 2.58 -15.69
N VAL A 39 4.96 2.21 -14.44
CA VAL A 39 5.37 3.14 -13.37
C VAL A 39 6.82 2.92 -12.92
N VAL A 40 7.33 1.69 -13.01
CA VAL A 40 8.67 1.37 -12.49
C VAL A 40 9.71 1.61 -13.59
N ASP A 41 10.77 2.34 -13.24
CA ASP A 41 11.94 2.55 -14.11
C ASP A 41 12.39 1.21 -14.74
N PRO A 42 12.49 1.12 -16.08
CA PRO A 42 12.99 -0.07 -16.78
C PRO A 42 14.32 -0.62 -16.25
N ALA A 43 15.20 0.24 -15.73
CA ALA A 43 16.47 -0.18 -15.11
C ALA A 43 16.27 -1.08 -13.87
N LEU A 44 15.13 -0.94 -13.17
CA LEU A 44 14.80 -1.72 -11.98
C LEU A 44 14.12 -3.05 -12.30
N HIS A 45 13.64 -3.26 -13.53
CA HIS A 45 12.95 -4.51 -13.92
C HIS A 45 13.85 -5.74 -13.75
N GLY A 46 15.17 -5.58 -13.98
CA GLY A 46 16.15 -6.65 -13.76
C GLY A 46 16.21 -7.12 -12.31
N GLN A 47 16.10 -6.21 -11.34
CA GLN A 47 16.11 -6.54 -9.92
C GLN A 47 14.86 -7.33 -9.51
N LEU A 48 13.70 -6.93 -10.03
CA LEU A 48 12.44 -7.65 -9.80
C LEU A 48 12.49 -9.06 -10.36
N ARG A 49 12.99 -9.21 -11.60
CA ARG A 49 13.21 -10.52 -12.24
C ARG A 49 14.16 -11.39 -11.42
N LEU A 50 15.25 -10.82 -10.89
CA LEU A 50 16.20 -11.55 -10.05
C LEU A 50 15.52 -12.13 -8.81
N VAL A 51 14.71 -11.34 -8.10
CA VAL A 51 13.99 -11.82 -6.92
C VAL A 51 13.02 -12.95 -7.28
N LEU A 52 12.23 -12.79 -8.34
CA LEU A 52 11.31 -13.83 -8.81
C LEU A 52 12.03 -15.12 -9.22
N ASN A 53 13.20 -15.00 -9.87
CA ASN A 53 14.02 -16.16 -10.23
C ASN A 53 14.58 -16.86 -8.99
N LEU A 54 15.07 -16.12 -7.99
CA LEU A 54 15.59 -16.71 -6.75
C LEU A 54 14.52 -17.51 -6.01
N LEU A 55 13.29 -16.98 -5.93
CA LEU A 55 12.15 -17.66 -5.33
C LEU A 55 11.72 -18.92 -6.09
N ASP A 56 11.98 -18.99 -7.41
CA ASP A 56 11.73 -20.19 -8.22
C ASP A 56 12.86 -21.25 -8.12
N THR A 57 13.84 -21.04 -7.24
CA THR A 57 14.87 -22.04 -6.92
C THR A 57 14.72 -22.55 -5.49
N ARG A 58 15.12 -23.81 -5.26
CA ARG A 58 15.13 -24.42 -3.92
C ARG A 58 16.13 -23.72 -2.99
N ILE A 59 17.32 -23.40 -3.51
CA ILE A 59 18.39 -22.77 -2.73
C ILE A 59 18.05 -21.30 -2.44
N GLY A 60 17.57 -20.54 -3.43
CA GLY A 60 17.14 -19.16 -3.20
C GLY A 60 16.01 -19.08 -2.16
N SER A 61 15.03 -19.98 -2.24
CA SER A 61 13.97 -20.09 -1.23
C SER A 61 14.49 -20.50 0.15
N LEU A 62 15.52 -21.35 0.23
CA LEU A 62 16.16 -21.68 1.50
C LEU A 62 16.81 -20.43 2.13
N LEU A 63 17.54 -19.65 1.33
CA LEU A 63 18.20 -18.43 1.81
C LEU A 63 17.20 -17.35 2.22
N ILE A 64 16.11 -17.19 1.49
CA ILE A 64 15.13 -16.12 1.70
C ILE A 64 14.14 -16.45 2.82
N GLY A 65 13.55 -17.65 2.78
CA GLY A 65 12.44 -18.03 3.64
C GLY A 65 12.65 -19.35 4.38
N GLY A 66 13.89 -19.88 4.41
CA GLY A 66 14.26 -21.02 5.24
C GLY A 66 13.72 -22.36 4.75
N ARG A 67 13.26 -22.48 3.50
CA ARG A 67 12.64 -23.69 2.96
C ARG A 67 13.29 -24.16 1.66
N LEU A 68 13.75 -25.41 1.63
CA LEU A 68 14.36 -26.04 0.45
C LEU A 68 13.30 -26.56 -0.55
N ALA A 69 12.52 -25.64 -1.10
CA ALA A 69 11.49 -25.90 -2.11
C ALA A 69 11.37 -24.69 -3.03
N ARG A 70 10.77 -24.81 -4.22
CA ARG A 70 10.44 -23.62 -5.02
C ARG A 70 9.23 -22.93 -4.39
N PHE A 71 9.25 -21.62 -4.25
CA PHE A 71 8.18 -20.89 -3.57
C PHE A 71 6.78 -21.19 -4.16
N GLY A 72 6.67 -21.23 -5.48
CA GLY A 72 5.40 -21.54 -6.17
C GLY A 72 4.82 -22.92 -5.82
N THR A 73 5.65 -23.87 -5.38
CA THR A 73 5.23 -25.25 -5.01
C THR A 73 4.80 -25.38 -3.55
N LEU A 74 4.99 -24.35 -2.72
CA LEU A 74 4.61 -24.37 -1.32
C LEU A 74 3.08 -24.38 -1.16
N LYS A 75 2.58 -25.13 -0.17
CA LYS A 75 1.18 -25.07 0.28
C LYS A 75 0.91 -23.75 0.98
N ALA A 76 -0.37 -23.36 1.13
CA ALA A 76 -0.78 -22.09 1.75
C ALA A 76 -0.08 -21.82 3.10
N THR A 77 -0.18 -22.75 4.05
CA THR A 77 0.46 -22.62 5.38
C THR A 77 1.98 -22.47 5.32
N GLN A 78 2.62 -23.10 4.32
CA GLN A 78 4.07 -22.99 4.12
C GLN A 78 4.46 -21.66 3.48
N ARG A 79 3.61 -21.11 2.60
CA ARG A 79 3.78 -19.77 2.03
C ARG A 79 3.68 -18.71 3.11
N ASP A 80 2.71 -18.82 4.02
CA ASP A 80 2.54 -17.87 5.13
C ASP A 80 3.79 -17.80 6.02
N GLU A 81 4.30 -18.96 6.43
CA GLU A 81 5.53 -19.01 7.23
C GLU A 81 6.74 -18.44 6.48
N PHE A 82 6.87 -18.81 5.19
CA PHE A 82 7.92 -18.29 4.31
C PHE A 82 7.88 -16.76 4.22
N LEU A 83 6.71 -16.20 3.94
CA LEU A 83 6.52 -14.75 3.77
C LEU A 83 6.75 -14.01 5.08
N ARG A 84 6.26 -14.55 6.21
CA ARG A 84 6.53 -13.98 7.55
C ARG A 84 8.04 -13.87 7.81
N ARG A 85 8.79 -14.93 7.50
CA ARG A 85 10.26 -14.95 7.65
C ARG A 85 10.94 -13.97 6.69
N TRP A 86 10.51 -13.91 5.43
CA TRP A 86 11.11 -13.03 4.43
C TRP A 86 10.89 -11.54 4.77
N VAL A 87 9.68 -11.15 5.19
CA VAL A 87 9.37 -9.76 5.59
C VAL A 87 10.21 -9.31 6.79
N GLN A 88 10.57 -10.23 7.68
CA GLN A 88 11.36 -9.98 8.89
C GLN A 88 12.84 -10.36 8.73
N HIS A 89 13.32 -10.54 7.50
CA HIS A 89 14.67 -11.04 7.24
C HIS A 89 15.75 -10.15 7.89
N PRO A 90 16.84 -10.70 8.48
CA PRO A 90 17.86 -9.87 9.13
C PRO A 90 18.60 -8.96 8.13
N VAL A 91 18.85 -9.45 6.92
CA VAL A 91 19.52 -8.68 5.84
C VAL A 91 18.57 -7.61 5.26
N PRO A 92 18.92 -6.31 5.34
CA PRO A 92 18.04 -5.22 4.89
C PRO A 92 17.64 -5.32 3.42
N MET A 93 18.57 -5.68 2.54
CA MET A 93 18.30 -5.82 1.10
C MET A 93 17.23 -6.89 0.81
N LEU A 94 17.24 -8.01 1.52
CA LEU A 94 16.24 -9.07 1.35
C LEU A 94 14.88 -8.64 1.90
N ARG A 95 14.82 -7.89 3.01
CA ARG A 95 13.57 -7.27 3.47
C ARG A 95 13.02 -6.26 2.48
N SER A 96 13.87 -5.43 1.88
CA SER A 96 13.46 -4.45 0.88
C SER A 96 12.81 -5.15 -0.32
N GLY A 97 13.37 -6.28 -0.77
CA GLY A 97 12.74 -7.12 -1.78
C GLY A 97 11.33 -7.57 -1.39
N ALA A 98 11.15 -8.11 -0.18
CA ALA A 98 9.82 -8.47 0.32
C ALA A 98 8.87 -7.27 0.38
N ALA A 99 9.37 -6.11 0.83
CA ALA A 99 8.58 -4.91 1.00
C ALA A 99 8.02 -4.38 -0.33
N VAL A 100 8.78 -4.46 -1.42
CA VAL A 100 8.30 -4.05 -2.76
C VAL A 100 7.10 -4.90 -3.19
N PHE A 101 7.26 -6.23 -3.21
CA PHE A 101 6.19 -7.12 -3.63
C PHE A 101 5.00 -7.07 -2.67
N ARG A 102 5.24 -7.05 -1.35
CA ARG A 102 4.16 -6.93 -0.35
C ARG A 102 3.36 -5.66 -0.56
N LYS A 103 4.01 -4.51 -0.69
CA LYS A 103 3.33 -3.22 -0.88
C LYS A 103 2.52 -3.22 -2.17
N LEU A 104 3.13 -3.56 -3.30
CA LEU A 104 2.46 -3.55 -4.60
C LEU A 104 1.27 -4.53 -4.64
N LEU A 105 1.49 -5.78 -4.25
CA LEU A 105 0.47 -6.84 -4.36
C LEU A 105 -0.66 -6.66 -3.33
N SER A 106 -0.37 -6.10 -2.16
CA SER A 106 -1.41 -5.75 -1.18
C SER A 106 -2.15 -4.50 -1.61
N PHE A 107 -1.46 -3.48 -2.15
CA PHE A 107 -2.11 -2.30 -2.71
C PHE A 107 -3.12 -2.70 -3.77
N ILE A 108 -2.71 -3.49 -4.78
CA ILE A 108 -3.63 -3.97 -5.82
C ILE A 108 -4.79 -4.81 -5.25
N ALA A 109 -4.56 -5.57 -4.17
CA ALA A 109 -5.61 -6.37 -3.55
C ALA A 109 -6.68 -5.54 -2.84
N TYR A 110 -6.30 -4.39 -2.28
CA TYR A 110 -7.19 -3.55 -1.47
C TYR A 110 -7.61 -2.25 -2.16
N SER A 111 -6.97 -1.85 -3.26
CA SER A 111 -7.29 -0.62 -3.97
C SER A 111 -8.49 -0.72 -4.91
N ASP A 112 -9.07 -1.92 -5.02
CA ASP A 112 -10.31 -2.20 -5.74
C ASP A 112 -11.30 -2.88 -4.81
N ALA A 113 -11.57 -2.28 -3.65
CA ALA A 113 -12.41 -2.90 -2.64
C ALA A 113 -13.91 -2.96 -3.05
N ASP A 114 -14.34 -2.08 -3.97
CA ASP A 114 -15.64 -2.11 -4.66
C ASP A 114 -15.77 -3.37 -5.54
N GLU A 115 -14.74 -3.64 -6.35
CA GLU A 115 -14.65 -4.77 -7.28
C GLU A 115 -13.39 -5.60 -7.04
N PRO A 116 -13.28 -6.31 -5.89
CA PRO A 116 -12.10 -7.12 -5.62
C PRO A 116 -11.92 -8.14 -6.74
N ALA A 117 -10.67 -8.37 -7.12
CA ALA A 117 -10.32 -9.30 -8.19
C ALA A 117 -10.77 -10.77 -7.94
N ASP A 118 -11.30 -11.08 -6.75
CA ASP A 118 -11.73 -12.42 -6.36
C ASP A 118 -12.79 -12.40 -5.23
N ASP A 119 -13.74 -13.34 -5.31
CA ASP A 119 -14.86 -13.48 -4.36
C ASP A 119 -14.42 -13.80 -2.92
N LEU A 120 -13.27 -14.46 -2.72
CA LEU A 120 -12.74 -14.72 -1.38
C LEU A 120 -12.31 -13.43 -0.68
N VAL A 121 -11.74 -12.48 -1.42
CA VAL A 121 -11.37 -11.17 -0.88
C VAL A 121 -12.63 -10.42 -0.48
N ARG A 122 -13.64 -10.39 -1.37
CA ARG A 122 -14.96 -9.79 -1.09
C ARG A 122 -15.61 -10.39 0.16
N THR A 123 -15.61 -11.72 0.27
CA THR A 123 -16.19 -12.44 1.42
C THR A 123 -15.49 -12.05 2.73
N ARG A 124 -14.15 -11.95 2.73
CA ARG A 124 -13.40 -11.56 3.93
C ARG A 124 -13.64 -10.11 4.33
N LEU A 125 -13.66 -9.19 3.36
CA LEU A 125 -13.97 -7.78 3.63
C LEU A 125 -15.36 -7.64 4.24
N SER A 126 -16.36 -8.33 3.68
CA SER A 126 -17.71 -8.36 4.22
C SER A 126 -17.76 -8.94 5.64
N ALA A 127 -17.03 -10.02 5.92
CA ALA A 127 -16.95 -10.60 7.26
C ALA A 127 -16.29 -9.67 8.31
N LEU A 128 -15.46 -8.72 7.87
CA LEU A 128 -14.89 -7.66 8.71
C LEU A 128 -15.83 -6.44 8.88
N GLY A 129 -17.00 -6.45 8.25
CA GLY A 129 -17.93 -5.32 8.25
C GLY A 129 -17.48 -4.17 7.34
N TYR A 130 -16.54 -4.41 6.42
CA TYR A 130 -16.14 -3.40 5.45
C TYR A 130 -17.23 -3.20 4.40
N ASN A 131 -17.75 -1.97 4.32
CA ASN A 131 -18.67 -1.54 3.29
C ASN A 131 -17.90 -0.67 2.28
N PRO A 132 -17.74 -1.11 1.03
CA PRO A 132 -17.01 -0.35 0.02
C PRO A 132 -17.78 0.89 -0.44
N THR A 133 -19.09 0.97 -0.17
CA THR A 133 -19.90 2.14 -0.51
C THR A 133 -19.37 3.36 0.24
N PRO A 134 -18.92 4.42 -0.46
CA PRO A 134 -18.44 5.62 0.19
C PRO A 134 -19.51 6.19 1.12
N ASN A 135 -19.09 6.62 2.31
CA ASN A 135 -19.98 7.38 3.18
C ASN A 135 -20.42 8.66 2.45
N PRO A 136 -21.66 9.12 2.66
CA PRO A 136 -22.06 10.42 2.15
C PRO A 136 -21.10 11.48 2.69
N THR A 137 -20.68 12.41 1.84
CA THR A 137 -19.90 13.57 2.27
C THR A 137 -20.62 14.24 3.43
N THR A 138 -19.90 14.55 4.51
CA THR A 138 -20.47 15.28 5.63
C THR A 138 -21.05 16.61 5.13
N ALA A 139 -22.31 16.90 5.49
CA ALA A 139 -22.91 18.21 5.22
C ALA A 139 -22.21 19.33 6.03
N ASN A 140 -21.55 18.96 7.13
CA ASN A 140 -20.75 19.85 7.96
C ASN A 140 -19.27 19.68 7.57
N VAL A 141 -18.88 20.32 6.46
CA VAL A 141 -17.47 20.38 6.03
C VAL A 141 -16.66 21.14 7.08
N THR A 142 -15.52 20.57 7.48
CA THR A 142 -14.63 21.24 8.43
C THR A 142 -14.21 22.58 7.86
N GLN A 143 -14.49 23.67 8.58
CA GLN A 143 -14.16 25.03 8.17
C GLN A 143 -12.68 25.31 8.45
N ILE A 144 -11.78 24.71 7.67
CA ILE A 144 -10.36 25.04 7.67
C ILE A 144 -10.13 26.07 6.56
N THR A 145 -9.71 27.26 6.94
CA THR A 145 -9.38 28.31 5.97
C THR A 145 -7.88 28.27 5.68
N ALA A 146 -7.49 28.32 4.40
CA ALA A 146 -6.11 28.55 4.04
C ALA A 146 -5.66 29.91 4.60
N PHE A 147 -4.63 29.89 5.44
CA PHE A 147 -4.05 31.11 5.98
C PHE A 147 -2.98 31.63 5.02
N ASP A 148 -3.19 32.84 4.49
CA ASP A 148 -2.18 33.56 3.74
C ASP A 148 -1.43 34.53 4.68
N PRO A 149 -0.14 34.26 4.98
CA PRO A 149 0.65 35.14 5.84
C PRO A 149 1.01 36.48 5.16
N GLY A 150 0.82 36.62 3.84
CA GLY A 150 1.20 37.80 3.09
C GLY A 150 2.69 38.15 3.29
N THR A 151 2.96 39.36 3.78
CA THR A 151 4.31 39.86 4.07
C THR A 151 4.71 39.72 5.54
N ALA A 152 3.96 38.96 6.36
CA ALA A 152 4.24 38.82 7.77
C ALA A 152 5.58 38.09 8.01
N GLU A 153 6.50 38.73 8.74
CA GLU A 153 7.77 38.10 9.16
C GLU A 153 7.60 37.21 10.40
N ARG A 154 6.58 37.48 11.22
CA ARG A 154 6.29 36.77 12.48
C ARG A 154 4.79 36.58 12.63
N ILE A 155 4.40 35.36 12.99
CA ILE A 155 3.02 34.98 13.29
C ILE A 155 3.02 34.47 14.73
N ALA A 156 2.20 35.07 15.59
CA ALA A 156 2.00 34.62 16.95
C ALA A 156 0.80 33.69 16.99
N VAL A 157 0.94 32.54 17.66
CA VAL A 157 -0.11 31.58 17.97
C VAL A 157 0.20 30.91 19.30
N ASP A 158 -0.82 30.37 19.96
CA ASP A 158 -0.63 29.56 21.16
C ASP A 158 0.09 28.24 20.82
N VAL A 159 -0.30 27.62 19.70
CA VAL A 159 0.22 26.31 19.28
C VAL A 159 0.45 26.25 17.78
N LEU A 160 1.63 25.76 17.39
CA LEU A 160 1.96 25.40 16.01
C LEU A 160 1.98 23.87 15.86
N VAL A 161 1.15 23.34 14.97
CA VAL A 161 1.12 21.92 14.61
C VAL A 161 1.79 21.73 13.25
N ILE A 162 2.76 20.83 13.16
CA ILE A 162 3.46 20.50 11.92
C ILE A 162 2.94 19.14 11.41
N GLY A 163 2.24 19.17 10.28
CA GLY A 163 1.57 18.05 9.63
C GLY A 163 0.08 17.98 9.99
N SER A 164 -0.80 17.85 9.00
CA SER A 164 -2.27 17.78 9.17
C SER A 164 -2.83 16.35 9.15
N GLY A 165 -1.96 15.34 9.18
CA GLY A 165 -2.36 13.92 9.21
C GLY A 165 -3.13 13.53 10.48
N ALA A 166 -3.40 12.22 10.64
CA ALA A 166 -4.30 11.70 11.68
C ALA A 166 -4.03 12.22 13.11
N GLY A 167 -2.75 12.39 13.49
CA GLY A 167 -2.38 12.96 14.77
C GLY A 167 -2.54 14.49 14.83
N GLY A 168 -2.02 15.19 13.81
CA GLY A 168 -2.00 16.65 13.75
C GLY A 168 -3.38 17.28 13.64
N GLY A 169 -4.24 16.76 12.76
CA GLY A 169 -5.61 17.22 12.64
C GLY A 169 -6.43 17.01 13.92
N SER A 170 -6.24 15.87 14.58
CA SER A 170 -6.95 15.56 15.85
C SER A 170 -6.54 16.51 16.97
N ILE A 171 -5.24 16.73 17.18
CA ILE A 171 -4.77 17.63 18.24
C ILE A 171 -5.12 19.09 17.95
N ALA A 172 -5.08 19.51 16.68
CA ALA A 172 -5.49 20.85 16.28
C ALA A 172 -6.96 21.10 16.59
N ARG A 173 -7.85 20.14 16.27
CA ARG A 173 -9.27 20.21 16.64
C ARG A 173 -9.46 20.40 18.14
N ASP A 174 -8.83 19.57 18.96
CA ASP A 174 -9.05 19.56 20.41
C ASP A 174 -8.51 20.83 21.08
N LEU A 175 -7.36 21.34 20.63
CA LEU A 175 -6.78 22.59 21.12
C LEU A 175 -7.60 23.82 20.69
N SER A 176 -8.06 23.87 19.44
CA SER A 176 -8.94 24.94 18.97
C SER A 176 -10.29 24.92 19.71
N ALA A 177 -10.85 23.73 19.97
CA ALA A 177 -12.06 23.58 20.78
C ALA A 177 -11.88 24.03 22.24
N ALA A 178 -10.65 23.96 22.76
CA ALA A 178 -10.27 24.50 24.07
C ALA A 178 -9.97 26.01 24.05
N GLY A 179 -10.20 26.69 22.92
CA GLY A 179 -10.03 28.14 22.77
C GLY A 179 -8.59 28.60 22.50
N ARG A 180 -7.70 27.71 22.04
CA ARG A 180 -6.33 28.08 21.65
C ARG A 180 -6.29 28.60 20.22
N GLU A 181 -5.41 29.57 19.97
CA GLU A 181 -5.03 29.94 18.60
C GLU A 181 -4.06 28.89 18.04
N VAL A 182 -4.54 28.09 17.09
CA VAL A 182 -3.77 26.98 16.50
C VAL A 182 -3.49 27.26 15.03
N LEU A 183 -2.22 27.23 14.66
CA LEU A 183 -1.79 27.20 13.26
C LEU A 183 -1.30 25.80 12.89
N VAL A 184 -1.76 25.29 11.74
CA VAL A 184 -1.30 24.01 11.18
C VAL A 184 -0.50 24.29 9.92
N ILE A 185 0.70 23.71 9.82
CA ILE A 185 1.52 23.75 8.61
C ILE A 185 1.59 22.35 8.02
N GLU A 186 1.20 22.20 6.76
CA GLU A 186 1.25 20.94 6.01
C GLU A 186 2.08 21.14 4.73
N ALA A 187 2.84 20.12 4.32
CA ALA A 187 3.65 20.15 3.11
C ALA A 187 2.82 19.94 1.84
N GLY A 188 1.67 19.26 1.95
CA GLY A 188 0.69 19.08 0.89
C GLY A 188 -0.25 20.28 0.66
N GLY A 189 -1.13 20.16 -0.35
CA GLY A 189 -2.18 21.13 -0.62
C GLY A 189 -3.37 21.04 0.34
N LEU A 190 -4.23 22.07 0.33
CA LEU A 190 -5.50 22.04 1.07
C LEU A 190 -6.52 21.17 0.34
N TYR A 191 -6.89 20.05 0.97
CA TYR A 191 -7.95 19.16 0.52
C TYR A 191 -9.01 19.06 1.62
N THR A 192 -10.28 18.95 1.22
CA THR A 192 -11.42 18.85 2.14
C THR A 192 -12.23 17.60 1.82
N GLU A 193 -13.19 17.31 2.67
CA GLU A 193 -14.11 16.19 2.54
C GLU A 193 -14.83 16.17 1.18
N ALA A 194 -14.98 17.34 0.53
CA ALA A 194 -15.58 17.48 -0.79
C ALA A 194 -14.64 17.09 -1.94
N THR A 195 -13.33 17.13 -1.74
CA THR A 195 -12.32 16.86 -2.77
C THR A 195 -11.56 15.56 -2.57
N PHE A 196 -11.74 14.88 -1.43
CA PHE A 196 -11.09 13.61 -1.19
C PHE A 196 -11.57 12.52 -2.16
N PRO A 197 -10.64 11.75 -2.76
CA PRO A 197 -10.99 10.61 -3.56
C PRO A 197 -11.73 9.59 -2.69
N THR A 198 -12.81 9.03 -3.23
CA THR A 198 -13.63 8.04 -2.52
C THR A 198 -13.19 6.60 -2.79
N LYS A 199 -12.20 6.41 -3.67
CA LYS A 199 -11.60 5.12 -3.98
C LYS A 199 -10.13 5.12 -3.59
N GLU A 200 -9.68 4.03 -2.96
CA GLU A 200 -8.31 3.88 -2.50
C GLU A 200 -7.29 3.93 -3.66
N ARG A 201 -7.66 3.48 -4.86
CA ARG A 201 -6.81 3.60 -6.05
C ARG A 201 -6.58 5.03 -6.54
N ASP A 202 -7.54 5.92 -6.29
CA ASP A 202 -7.47 7.31 -6.74
C ASP A 202 -6.72 8.18 -5.73
N ALA A 203 -6.45 7.64 -4.53
CA ALA A 203 -5.72 8.30 -3.45
C ALA A 203 -4.19 8.17 -3.55
N TYR A 204 -3.66 7.32 -4.44
CA TYR A 204 -2.23 6.99 -4.57
C TYR A 204 -1.78 6.97 -6.04
#